data_AF-A0A841BM70-F1
#
_entry.id   AF-A0A841BM70-F1
#
_cell.length_a   1.000
_cell.length_b   1.000
_cell.length_c   1.000
_cell.angle_alpha   90.00
_cell.angle_beta   90.00
_cell.angle_gamma   90.00
#
_symmetry.space_group_name_H-M   'P 1'
#
loop_
_entity.id
_entity.type
_entity.pdbx_description
1 polymer ?
#
loop_
_entity_poly.entity_id
_entity_poly.type
_entity_poly.pdbx_seq_one_letter_code
_entity_poly.pdbx_strand_id
1 'polypeptide(L)'
;MTDDDPSGLQEQSKTLERAISKAQLQLSDILYRYKTDNGAIKHLAIYNLQGILLAYTPDEEVQNVKLLEAQYDWLAQIIGPAIGSINAACEDFAKFSKRRVPRDFGRPKVLRIQTDEGDAVSQIYAIPIDPRALIFVVVTARAATRRQAFVANEALLLDDMYGLIREILALLGATDGLSA
;
A
#
# COMPACT_ATOMS: atom_id res chain seq x y z
N MET A 1 29.50 25.54 -22.85
CA MET A 1 29.55 25.24 -21.42
C MET A 1 28.11 25.24 -20.96
N THR A 2 27.57 24.08 -20.61
CA THR A 2 26.28 23.97 -19.92
C THR A 2 26.55 24.28 -18.46
N ASP A 3 26.15 25.48 -18.02
CA ASP A 3 25.93 25.78 -16.62
C ASP A 3 24.66 25.03 -16.19
N ASP A 4 24.80 23.74 -15.90
CA ASP A 4 23.76 22.99 -15.19
C ASP A 4 23.76 23.52 -13.75
N ASP A 5 22.91 24.51 -13.49
CA ASP A 5 22.81 25.23 -12.23
C ASP A 5 22.27 24.29 -11.12
N PRO A 6 23.11 23.77 -10.22
CA PRO A 6 22.73 22.74 -9.26
C PRO A 6 21.72 23.26 -8.21
N SER A 7 21.58 24.58 -8.12
CA SER A 7 20.65 25.27 -7.21
C SER A 7 19.18 25.00 -7.57
N GLY A 8 18.84 24.98 -8.87
CA GLY A 8 17.47 24.78 -9.34
C GLY A 8 16.96 23.35 -9.13
N LEU A 9 17.80 22.35 -9.35
CA LEU A 9 17.47 20.94 -9.10
C LEU A 9 17.27 20.66 -7.61
N GLN A 10 18.07 21.29 -6.75
CA GLN A 10 17.95 21.14 -5.30
C GLN A 10 16.65 21.75 -4.76
N GLU A 11 16.20 22.89 -5.29
CA GLU A 11 14.95 23.53 -4.90
C GLU A 11 13.72 22.75 -5.39
N GLN A 12 13.79 22.17 -6.60
CA GLN A 12 12.77 21.27 -7.12
C GLN A 12 12.64 19.99 -6.28
N SER A 13 13.76 19.38 -5.91
CA SER A 13 13.78 18.19 -5.05
C SER A 13 13.09 18.44 -3.70
N LYS A 14 13.44 19.52 -3.00
CA LYS A 14 12.77 19.91 -1.73
C LYS A 14 11.27 20.18 -1.89
N THR A 15 10.86 20.71 -3.03
CA THR A 15 9.45 20.98 -3.31
C THR A 15 8.67 19.68 -3.47
N LEU A 16 9.23 18.70 -4.19
CA LEU A 16 8.66 17.38 -4.34
C LEU A 16 8.59 16.62 -3.02
N GLU A 17 9.66 16.64 -2.23
CA GLU A 17 9.67 16.01 -0.90
C GLU A 17 8.55 16.53 0.00
N ARG A 18 8.34 17.86 0.02
CA ARG A 18 7.24 18.46 0.79
C ARG A 18 5.86 18.05 0.27
N ALA A 19 5.68 17.98 -1.04
CA ALA A 19 4.42 17.53 -1.63
C ALA A 19 4.13 16.06 -1.29
N ILE A 20 5.14 15.20 -1.36
CA ILE A 20 5.07 13.79 -0.96
C ILE A 20 4.68 13.69 0.51
N SER A 21 5.42 14.35 1.42
CA SER A 21 5.13 14.29 2.86
C SER A 21 3.72 14.78 3.19
N LYS A 22 3.24 15.83 2.51
CA LYS A 22 1.88 16.34 2.70
C LYS A 22 0.82 15.32 2.26
N ALA A 23 0.99 14.72 1.09
CA ALA A 23 0.05 13.72 0.58
C ALA A 23 0.07 12.44 1.44
N GLN A 24 1.25 12.00 1.91
CA GLN A 24 1.38 10.88 2.84
C GLN A 24 0.68 11.13 4.17
N LEU A 25 0.78 12.34 4.73
CA LEU A 25 0.07 12.71 5.96
C LEU A 25 -1.46 12.62 5.79
N GLN A 26 -1.99 13.16 4.69
CA GLN A 26 -3.42 13.08 4.37
C GLN A 26 -3.89 11.63 4.21
N LEU A 27 -3.06 10.79 3.60
CA LEU A 27 -3.35 9.37 3.44
C LEU A 27 -3.36 8.64 4.80
N SER A 28 -2.40 8.93 5.69
CA SER A 28 -2.36 8.40 7.05
C SER A 28 -3.59 8.82 7.87
N ASP A 29 -4.08 10.05 7.72
CA ASP A 29 -5.31 10.53 8.39
C ASP A 29 -6.56 9.76 7.92
N ILE A 30 -6.64 9.42 6.63
CA ILE A 30 -7.72 8.57 6.09
C ILE A 30 -7.62 7.16 6.67
N LEU A 31 -6.42 6.58 6.68
CA LEU A 31 -6.20 5.25 7.26
C LEU A 31 -6.57 5.21 8.75
N TYR A 32 -6.21 6.24 9.52
CA TYR A 32 -6.53 6.32 10.93
C TYR A 32 -8.05 6.33 11.17
N ARG A 33 -8.80 7.16 10.43
CA ARG A 33 -10.26 7.19 10.50
C ARG A 33 -10.88 5.82 10.20
N TYR A 34 -10.35 5.13 9.20
CA TYR A 34 -10.86 3.80 8.87
C TYR A 34 -10.54 2.75 9.94
N LYS A 35 -9.34 2.79 10.53
CA LYS A 35 -8.98 1.95 11.67
C LYS A 35 -9.94 2.20 12.83
N THR A 36 -10.23 3.46 13.17
CA THR A 36 -11.13 3.79 14.28
C THR A 36 -12.57 3.36 14.02
N ASP A 37 -13.05 3.49 12.79
CA ASP A 37 -14.40 3.07 12.40
C ASP A 37 -14.55 1.54 12.38
N ASN A 38 -13.43 0.82 12.27
CA ASN A 38 -13.38 -0.64 12.23
C ASN A 38 -12.51 -1.19 13.37
N GLY A 39 -13.06 -1.24 14.59
CA GLY A 39 -12.36 -1.74 15.79
C GLY A 39 -11.89 -3.21 15.77
N ALA A 40 -11.89 -3.89 14.61
CA ALA A 40 -11.22 -5.17 14.38
C ALA A 40 -9.83 -5.01 13.74
N ILE A 41 -9.54 -3.85 13.15
CA ILE A 41 -8.27 -3.52 12.52
C ILE A 41 -7.29 -3.05 13.60
N LYS A 42 -6.13 -3.69 13.66
CA LYS A 42 -5.02 -3.22 14.50
C LYS A 42 -4.13 -2.27 13.74
N HIS A 43 -3.83 -2.60 12.49
CA HIS A 43 -2.88 -1.83 11.68
C HIS A 43 -3.30 -1.78 10.22
N LEU A 44 -3.04 -0.63 9.61
CA LEU A 44 -3.06 -0.42 8.18
C LEU A 44 -1.73 0.16 7.77
N ALA A 45 -1.19 -0.33 6.66
CA ALA A 45 -0.04 0.26 6.02
C ALA A 45 -0.19 0.12 4.51
N ILE A 46 0.11 1.18 3.77
CA ILE A 46 0.10 1.20 2.32
C ILE A 46 1.53 1.22 1.84
N TYR A 47 1.86 0.33 0.91
CA TYR A 47 3.16 0.24 0.28
C TYR A 47 3.00 0.29 -1.24
N ASN A 48 4.01 0.80 -1.95
CA ASN A 48 4.10 0.54 -3.38
C ASN A 48 4.59 -0.91 -3.63
N LEU A 49 4.55 -1.38 -4.87
CA LEU A 49 5.01 -2.72 -5.23
C LEU A 49 6.52 -2.94 -5.06
N GLN A 50 7.30 -1.86 -4.89
CA GLN A 50 8.72 -1.90 -4.58
C GLN A 50 9.01 -2.03 -3.08
N GLY A 51 7.97 -2.03 -2.23
CA GLY A 51 8.12 -2.12 -0.78
C GLY A 51 8.41 -0.79 -0.08
N ILE A 52 8.21 0.35 -0.75
CA ILE A 52 8.29 1.68 -0.12
C ILE A 52 6.99 1.98 0.60
N LEU A 53 7.09 2.31 1.89
CA LEU A 53 5.96 2.72 2.71
C LEU A 53 5.41 4.07 2.24
N LEU A 54 4.13 4.10 1.88
CA LEU A 54 3.41 5.31 1.47
C LEU A 54 2.70 5.95 2.67
N ALA A 55 2.02 5.17 3.50
CA ALA A 55 1.29 5.66 4.67
C ALA A 55 1.01 4.52 5.65
N TYR A 56 0.79 4.82 6.93
CA TYR A 56 0.46 3.81 7.94
C TYR A 56 -0.32 4.41 9.11
N THR A 57 -1.01 3.54 9.85
CA THR A 57 -1.59 3.89 11.15
C THR A 57 -0.63 3.51 12.27
N PRO A 58 -0.27 4.43 13.18
CA PRO A 58 0.46 4.06 14.38
C PRO A 58 -0.40 3.12 15.23
N ASP A 59 0.27 2.28 16.01
CA ASP A 59 -0.38 1.48 17.02
C ASP A 59 -0.07 2.00 18.41
N GLU A 60 -1.14 2.39 19.10
CA GLU A 60 -1.09 2.91 20.46
C GLU A 60 -0.73 1.79 21.45
N GLU A 61 -0.96 0.52 21.11
CA GLU A 61 -0.63 -0.64 21.94
C GLU A 61 0.84 -1.09 21.79
N VAL A 62 1.53 -0.69 20.71
CA VAL A 62 2.88 -1.15 20.42
C VAL A 62 3.89 -0.16 20.97
N GLN A 63 4.48 -0.51 22.12
CA GLN A 63 5.54 0.27 22.76
C GLN A 63 6.79 0.43 21.89
N ASN A 64 7.00 -0.44 20.90
CA ASN A 64 8.17 -0.40 20.01
C ASN A 64 7.77 -0.25 18.53
N VAL A 65 7.26 0.93 18.18
CA VAL A 65 6.78 1.28 16.83
C VAL A 65 7.81 0.96 15.74
N LYS A 66 9.11 1.18 16.00
CA LYS A 66 10.20 0.91 15.03
C LYS A 66 10.36 -0.56 14.67
N LEU A 67 10.14 -1.46 15.63
CA LEU A 67 10.24 -2.90 15.37
C LEU A 67 9.10 -3.35 14.43
N LEU A 68 7.91 -2.77 14.63
CA LEU A 68 6.73 -3.08 13.84
C LEU A 68 6.85 -2.55 12.40
N GLU A 69 7.31 -1.31 12.23
CA GLU A 69 7.62 -0.73 10.91
C GLU A 69 8.59 -1.62 10.14
N ALA A 70 9.69 -2.05 10.78
CA ALA A 70 10.67 -2.93 10.15
C ALA A 70 10.08 -4.29 9.71
N GLN A 71 9.11 -4.83 10.45
CA GLN A 71 8.42 -6.07 10.07
C GLN A 71 7.50 -5.87 8.86
N TYR A 72 6.79 -4.75 8.80
CA TYR A 72 5.94 -4.42 7.66
C TYR A 72 6.74 -4.09 6.42
N ASP A 73 7.88 -3.39 6.57
CA ASP A 73 8.79 -3.13 5.47
C ASP A 73 9.33 -4.45 4.89
N TRP A 74 9.73 -5.37 5.76
CA TRP A 74 10.15 -6.71 5.33
C TRP A 74 9.05 -7.48 4.60
N LEU A 75 7.81 -7.45 5.12
CA LEU A 75 6.66 -8.08 4.47
C LEU A 75 6.38 -7.45 3.10
N ALA A 76 6.43 -6.12 3.00
CA ALA A 76 6.20 -5.39 1.76
C ALA A 76 7.28 -5.69 0.71
N GLN A 77 8.54 -5.82 1.12
CA GLN A 77 9.65 -6.20 0.25
C GLN A 77 9.54 -7.63 -0.28
N ILE A 78 8.81 -8.52 0.39
CA ILE A 78 8.59 -9.91 -0.05
C ILE A 78 7.31 -10.03 -0.87
N ILE A 79 6.20 -9.51 -0.35
CA ILE A 79 4.87 -9.68 -0.92
C ILE A 79 4.66 -8.74 -2.11
N GLY A 80 5.23 -7.54 -2.06
CA GLY A 80 5.19 -6.54 -3.14
C GLY A 80 5.66 -7.11 -4.48
N PRO A 81 6.91 -7.58 -4.58
CA PRO A 81 7.43 -8.18 -5.81
C PRO A 81 6.65 -9.42 -6.27
N ALA A 82 6.14 -10.24 -5.34
CA ALA A 82 5.34 -11.41 -5.68
C ALA A 82 4.02 -11.00 -6.35
N ILE A 83 3.28 -10.05 -5.79
CA ILE A 83 2.04 -9.56 -6.38
C ILE A 83 2.31 -8.81 -7.69
N GLY A 84 3.39 -8.02 -7.75
CA GLY A 84 3.82 -7.36 -8.98
C GLY A 84 4.09 -8.36 -10.12
N SER A 85 4.77 -9.46 -9.79
CA SER A 85 5.08 -10.54 -10.76
C SER A 85 3.82 -11.26 -11.25
N ILE A 86 2.87 -11.54 -10.34
CA ILE A 86 1.58 -12.13 -10.72
C ILE A 86 0.80 -11.17 -11.63
N ASN A 87 0.73 -9.89 -11.26
CA ASN A 87 0.04 -8.87 -12.08
C ASN A 87 0.66 -8.77 -13.49
N ALA A 88 2.00 -8.75 -13.59
CA ALA A 88 2.69 -8.72 -14.86
C ALA A 88 2.40 -9.97 -15.71
N ALA A 89 2.44 -11.16 -15.10
CA ALA A 89 2.11 -12.41 -15.80
C ALA A 89 0.65 -12.42 -16.32
N CYS A 90 -0.29 -11.89 -15.55
CA CYS A 90 -1.68 -11.77 -15.97
C CYS A 90 -1.86 -10.76 -17.11
N GLU A 91 -1.15 -9.64 -17.08
CA GLU A 91 -1.16 -8.65 -18.17
C GLU A 91 -0.57 -9.23 -19.46
N ASP A 92 0.53 -9.97 -19.38
CA ASP A 92 1.15 -10.60 -20.54
C ASP A 92 0.27 -11.71 -21.12
N PHE A 93 -0.38 -12.50 -20.28
CA PHE A 93 -1.40 -13.46 -20.73
C PHE A 93 -2.56 -12.76 -21.44
N ALA A 94 -3.05 -11.63 -20.90
CA ALA A 94 -4.12 -10.87 -21.50
C ALA A 94 -3.74 -10.32 -22.89
N LYS A 95 -2.48 -9.88 -23.09
CA LYS A 95 -1.95 -9.48 -24.40
C LYS A 95 -1.90 -10.64 -25.40
N PHE A 96 -1.58 -11.85 -24.93
CA PHE A 96 -1.47 -13.04 -25.77
C PHE A 96 -2.83 -13.64 -26.15
N SER A 97 -3.83 -13.48 -25.27
CA SER A 97 -5.19 -13.95 -25.53
C SER A 97 -5.83 -13.18 -26.68
N LYS A 98 -6.16 -13.88 -27.78
CA LYS A 98 -6.92 -13.32 -28.91
C LYS A 98 -8.37 -12.92 -28.56
N ARG A 99 -8.81 -13.15 -27.33
CA ARG A 99 -10.15 -12.79 -26.82
C ARG A 99 -10.02 -11.56 -25.92
N ARG A 100 -11.08 -10.73 -25.87
CA ARG A 100 -11.18 -9.66 -24.87
C ARG A 100 -11.15 -10.27 -23.48
N VAL A 101 -10.00 -10.14 -22.80
CA VAL A 101 -9.82 -10.55 -21.42
C VAL A 101 -10.21 -9.36 -20.52
N PRO A 102 -11.02 -9.56 -19.46
CA PRO A 102 -11.30 -8.51 -18.49
C PRO A 102 -10.02 -7.91 -17.93
N ARG A 103 -10.02 -6.59 -17.66
CA ARG A 103 -8.83 -5.88 -17.16
C ARG A 103 -8.31 -6.43 -15.83
N ASP A 104 -9.20 -7.03 -15.04
CA ASP A 104 -8.95 -7.64 -13.73
C ASP A 104 -8.71 -9.16 -13.79
N PHE A 105 -8.61 -9.75 -14.97
CA PHE A 105 -8.40 -11.18 -15.12
C PHE A 105 -7.08 -11.64 -14.47
N GLY A 106 -7.19 -12.65 -13.60
CA GLY A 106 -6.05 -13.26 -12.93
C GLY A 106 -5.38 -12.41 -11.85
N ARG A 107 -5.77 -11.13 -11.69
CA ARG A 107 -5.20 -10.28 -10.65
C ARG A 107 -5.67 -10.78 -9.28
N PRO A 108 -4.75 -11.09 -8.35
CA PRO A 108 -5.13 -11.49 -7.00
C PRO A 108 -5.85 -10.32 -6.34
N LYS A 109 -7.10 -10.51 -5.93
CA LYS A 109 -7.89 -9.45 -5.27
C LYS A 109 -7.45 -9.25 -3.83
N VAL A 110 -7.12 -10.35 -3.15
CA VAL A 110 -6.72 -10.35 -1.74
C VAL A 110 -5.78 -11.53 -1.51
N LEU A 111 -4.58 -11.26 -0.98
CA LEU A 111 -3.72 -12.30 -0.40
C LEU A 111 -3.95 -12.32 1.11
N ARG A 112 -4.19 -13.50 1.66
CA ARG A 112 -4.38 -13.69 3.10
C ARG A 112 -3.26 -14.55 3.66
N ILE A 113 -2.51 -13.99 4.59
CA ILE A 113 -1.51 -14.71 5.39
C ILE A 113 -2.11 -14.87 6.79
N GLN A 114 -2.18 -16.11 7.25
CA GLN A 114 -2.66 -16.44 8.58
C GLN A 114 -1.50 -17.01 9.38
N THR A 115 -1.25 -16.43 10.55
CA THR A 115 -0.33 -16.98 11.54
C THR A 115 -1.13 -17.45 12.75
N ASP A 116 -0.87 -18.67 13.17
CA ASP A 116 -1.49 -19.26 14.34
C ASP A 116 -0.55 -19.05 15.55
N GLU A 117 -0.85 -18.06 16.39
CA GLU A 117 -0.13 -17.80 17.65
C GLU A 117 -0.97 -18.31 18.83
N GLY A 118 -1.04 -19.64 18.99
CA GLY A 118 -1.82 -20.27 20.06
C GLY A 118 -3.32 -19.98 19.93
N ASP A 119 -3.92 -19.32 20.93
CA ASP A 119 -5.34 -18.93 20.95
C ASP A 119 -5.66 -17.69 20.10
N ALA A 120 -4.64 -17.00 19.57
CA ALA A 120 -4.78 -15.82 18.73
C ALA A 120 -4.40 -16.14 17.28
N VAL A 121 -5.39 -16.09 16.38
CA VAL A 121 -5.19 -16.06 14.93
C VAL A 121 -4.94 -14.62 14.46
N SER A 122 -3.70 -14.30 14.10
CA SER A 122 -3.40 -13.04 13.42
C SER A 122 -3.55 -13.22 11.92
N GLN A 123 -4.27 -12.31 11.26
CA GLN A 123 -4.44 -12.34 9.81
C GLN A 123 -3.91 -11.05 9.21
N ILE A 124 -3.06 -11.21 8.21
CA ILE A 124 -2.56 -10.13 7.37
C ILE A 124 -3.23 -10.29 6.02
N TYR A 125 -3.92 -9.24 5.59
CA TYR A 125 -4.50 -9.13 4.27
C TYR A 125 -3.64 -8.18 3.44
N ALA A 126 -3.14 -8.63 2.30
CA ALA A 126 -2.52 -7.76 1.31
C ALA A 126 -3.52 -7.58 0.16
N ILE A 127 -4.01 -6.36 -0.01
CA ILE A 127 -5.05 -6.01 -0.97
C ILE A 127 -4.42 -5.08 -2.02
N PRO A 128 -4.40 -5.44 -3.31
CA PRO A 128 -3.97 -4.54 -4.36
C PRO A 128 -5.02 -3.45 -4.59
N ILE A 129 -4.61 -2.20 -4.41
CA ILE A 129 -5.48 -1.03 -4.49
C ILE A 129 -5.25 -0.24 -5.77
N ASP A 130 -4.05 -0.33 -6.32
CA ASP A 130 -3.62 0.23 -7.59
C ASP A 130 -2.67 -0.77 -8.26
N PRO A 131 -2.50 -0.78 -9.60
CA PRO A 131 -1.48 -1.62 -10.24
C PRO A 131 -0.05 -1.43 -9.70
N ARG A 132 0.19 -0.40 -8.87
CA ARG A 132 1.48 -0.07 -8.28
C ARG A 132 1.48 -0.02 -6.75
N ALA A 133 0.38 -0.33 -6.08
CA ALA A 133 0.30 -0.25 -4.62
C ALA A 133 -0.52 -1.37 -3.98
N LEU A 134 -0.19 -1.64 -2.72
CA LEU A 134 -0.77 -2.65 -1.85
C LEU A 134 -1.13 -2.00 -0.51
N ILE A 135 -2.26 -2.39 0.06
CA ILE A 135 -2.55 -2.13 1.47
C ILE A 135 -2.41 -3.43 2.26
N PHE A 136 -1.62 -3.39 3.33
CA PHE A 136 -1.60 -4.40 4.37
C PHE A 136 -2.60 -4.04 5.44
N VAL A 137 -3.46 -5.00 5.77
CA VAL A 137 -4.44 -4.87 6.84
C VAL A 137 -4.24 -6.00 7.83
N VAL A 138 -3.96 -5.64 9.07
CA VAL A 138 -3.76 -6.60 10.15
C VAL A 138 -4.99 -6.60 11.05
N VAL A 139 -5.59 -7.77 11.23
CA VAL A 139 -6.79 -7.95 12.05
C VAL A 139 -6.60 -9.03 13.11
N THR A 140 -7.32 -8.91 14.23
CA THR A 140 -7.31 -9.92 15.29
C THR A 140 -8.32 -11.06 15.09
N ALA A 141 -7.96 -12.21 15.64
CA ALA A 141 -8.69 -13.48 15.63
C ALA A 141 -10.16 -13.46 16.04
N ARG A 142 -10.55 -12.56 16.97
CA ARG A 142 -11.84 -12.60 17.68
C ARG A 142 -13.06 -12.20 16.81
N ALA A 143 -12.90 -12.14 15.50
CA ALA A 143 -13.87 -11.53 14.58
C ALA A 143 -14.12 -12.38 13.32
N ALA A 144 -14.22 -13.70 13.43
CA ALA A 144 -14.63 -14.56 12.31
C ALA A 144 -15.97 -14.14 11.68
N THR A 145 -16.87 -13.50 12.44
CA THR A 145 -18.16 -12.93 11.99
C THR A 145 -18.12 -11.45 11.59
N ARG A 146 -17.14 -10.65 12.03
CA ARG A 146 -16.97 -9.25 11.56
C ARG A 146 -16.17 -9.17 10.25
N ARG A 147 -15.58 -10.30 9.83
CA ARG A 147 -14.84 -10.54 8.59
C ARG A 147 -15.62 -10.22 7.30
N GLN A 148 -16.94 -10.44 7.28
CA GLN A 148 -17.77 -10.09 6.13
C GLN A 148 -18.01 -8.58 6.03
N ALA A 149 -18.07 -7.85 7.15
CA ALA A 149 -18.27 -6.40 7.13
C ALA A 149 -17.01 -5.65 6.63
N PHE A 150 -15.81 -6.12 6.99
CA PHE A 150 -14.57 -5.50 6.53
C PHE A 150 -14.35 -5.68 5.02
N VAL A 151 -14.46 -6.92 4.51
CA VAL A 151 -14.31 -7.21 3.08
C VAL A 151 -15.48 -6.64 2.26
N ALA A 152 -16.70 -6.56 2.82
CA ALA A 152 -17.83 -5.93 2.13
C ALA A 152 -17.73 -4.39 2.05
N ASN A 153 -16.96 -3.75 2.93
CA ASN A 153 -16.72 -2.31 2.94
C ASN A 153 -15.41 -1.91 2.20
N GLU A 154 -14.70 -2.88 1.63
CA GLU A 154 -13.46 -2.67 0.84
C GLU A 154 -13.66 -1.65 -0.28
N ALA A 155 -14.80 -1.67 -0.97
CA ALA A 155 -15.09 -0.76 -2.07
C ALA A 155 -15.21 0.72 -1.64
N LEU A 156 -15.73 0.98 -0.43
CA LEU A 156 -15.85 2.34 0.12
C LEU A 156 -14.51 2.86 0.62
N LEU A 157 -13.62 1.98 1.09
CA LEU A 157 -12.29 2.33 1.54
C LEU A 157 -11.41 2.85 0.40
N LEU A 158 -11.54 2.24 -0.77
CA LEU A 158 -10.58 2.40 -1.86
C LEU A 158 -10.78 3.68 -2.64
N ASP A 159 -12.01 4.16 -2.84
CA ASP A 159 -12.27 5.34 -3.68
C ASP A 159 -11.63 6.62 -3.13
N ASP A 160 -11.67 6.85 -1.82
CA ASP A 160 -11.11 8.06 -1.19
C ASP A 160 -9.57 8.04 -1.15
N MET A 161 -8.95 6.86 -1.03
CA MET A 161 -7.50 6.72 -0.99
C MET A 161 -6.87 6.68 -2.38
N TYR A 162 -7.60 6.18 -3.39
CA TYR A 162 -7.06 5.90 -4.72
C TYR A 162 -6.47 7.14 -5.39
N GLY A 163 -7.11 8.30 -5.25
CA GLY A 163 -6.61 9.58 -5.76
C GLY A 163 -5.25 9.97 -5.15
N LEU A 164 -5.15 9.94 -3.83
CA LEU A 164 -3.93 10.29 -3.10
C LEU A 164 -2.79 9.30 -3.36
N ILE A 165 -3.08 8.00 -3.44
CA ILE A 165 -2.08 6.98 -3.78
C ILE A 165 -1.48 7.25 -5.16
N ARG A 166 -2.31 7.53 -6.17
CA ARG A 166 -1.82 7.85 -7.52
C ARG A 166 -0.99 9.13 -7.55
N GLU A 167 -1.38 10.14 -6.78
CA GLU A 167 -0.64 11.39 -6.64
C GLU A 167 0.76 11.11 -6.04
N ILE A 168 0.83 10.42 -4.90
CA ILE A 168 2.10 10.07 -4.25
C ILE A 168 3.00 9.28 -5.21
N LEU A 169 2.47 8.28 -5.90
CA LEU A 169 3.24 7.46 -6.85
C LEU A 169 3.75 8.27 -8.05
N ALA A 170 2.98 9.25 -8.53
CA ALA A 170 3.42 10.14 -9.60
C ALA A 170 4.55 11.07 -9.13
N LEU A 171 4.44 11.60 -7.90
CA LEU A 171 5.47 12.42 -7.28
C LEU A 171 6.77 11.63 -7.06
N LEU A 172 6.68 10.38 -6.59
CA LEU A 172 7.83 9.48 -6.44
C LEU A 172 8.50 9.18 -7.79
N GLY A 173 7.72 8.92 -8.84
CA GLY A 173 8.28 8.72 -10.18
C GLY A 173 8.99 9.98 -10.74
N ALA A 174 8.51 11.18 -10.37
CA ALA A 174 9.16 12.43 -10.73
C ALA A 174 10.48 12.66 -9.97
N THR A 175 10.56 12.26 -8.70
CA THR A 175 11.82 12.32 -7.92
C THR A 175 12.88 11.37 -8.48
N ASP A 176 12.50 10.17 -8.91
CA ASP A 176 13.43 9.22 -9.53
C ASP A 176 14.02 9.78 -10.83
N GLY A 177 13.21 10.49 -11.63
CA GLY A 177 13.63 11.11 -12.88
C GLY A 177 14.56 12.32 -12.75
N LEU A 178 14.57 12.99 -11.58
CA LEU A 178 15.53 14.07 -11.27
C LEU A 178 16.87 13.57 -10.75
N SER A 179 16.92 12.32 -10.31
CA SER A 179 18.10 11.68 -9.72
C SER A 179 18.93 10.88 -10.75
N ALA A 180 18.38 10.67 -11.95
CA ALA A 180 18.99 9.97 -13.08
C ALA A 180 19.70 10.94 -14.03
#